data_AF-A0A9K3DA85-F1
#
_entry.id   AF-A0A9K3DA85-F1
#
_cell.length_a   1.000
_cell.length_b   1.000
_cell.length_c   1.000
_cell.angle_alpha   90.00
_cell.angle_beta   90.00
_cell.angle_gamma   90.00
#
_symmetry.space_group_name_H-M   'P 1'
#
loop_
_entity.id
_entity.type
_entity.pdbx_description
1 polymer ?
#
loop_
_entity_poly.entity_id
_entity_poly.type
_entity_poly.pdbx_seq_one_letter_code
_entity_poly.pdbx_strand_id
1 'polypeptide(L)'
;ESQRQVFEGYSAFARQRLPKFDKPDVESIEGLLPTVTIAQKRIGGTSRSTVGTVTEIYTLLRVLFSRAAEPHPGASSLLSFNTHEGACPTCEGTGTVMTLDTES
;
A
#
# COMPACT_ATOMS: atom_id res chain seq x y z
N GLU A 1 -21.66 9.48 -1.59
CA GLU A 1 -21.80 10.91 -1.91
C GLU A 1 -20.54 11.74 -1.62
N SER A 2 -20.00 11.76 -0.40
CA SER A 2 -18.80 12.58 -0.08
C SER A 2 -17.59 12.26 -0.98
N GLN A 3 -17.34 10.99 -1.31
CA GLN A 3 -16.28 10.59 -2.26
C GLN A 3 -16.54 11.10 -3.69
N ARG A 4 -17.81 11.11 -4.14
CA ARG A 4 -18.22 11.61 -5.46
C ARG A 4 -17.98 13.12 -5.56
N GLN A 5 -18.36 13.88 -4.53
CA GLN A 5 -18.16 15.33 -4.46
C GLN A 5 -16.67 15.71 -4.46
N VAL A 6 -15.83 14.96 -3.73
CA VAL A 6 -14.37 15.14 -3.80
C VAL A 6 -13.87 14.86 -5.23
N PHE A 7 -14.45 13.86 -5.91
CA PHE A 7 -14.02 13.48 -7.25
C PHE A 7 -14.38 14.51 -8.33
N GLU A 8 -15.48 15.25 -8.14
CA GLU A 8 -15.89 16.34 -9.04
C GLU A 8 -14.88 17.49 -9.06
N GLY A 9 -14.16 17.73 -7.96
CA GLY A 9 -13.11 18.75 -7.85
C GLY A 9 -11.82 18.45 -8.62
N TYR A 10 -11.62 17.22 -9.13
CA TYR A 10 -10.43 16.87 -9.92
C TYR A 10 -10.58 17.22 -11.41
N SER A 11 -9.44 17.32 -12.11
CA SER A 11 -9.40 17.53 -13.56
C SER A 11 -10.12 16.44 -14.34
N ALA A 12 -10.56 16.74 -15.56
CA ALA A 12 -11.19 15.77 -16.45
C ALA A 12 -10.33 14.51 -16.67
N PHE A 13 -9.01 14.69 -16.76
CA PHE A 13 -8.04 13.58 -16.88
C PHE A 13 -8.03 12.67 -15.65
N ALA A 14 -8.04 13.23 -14.44
CA ALA A 14 -8.06 12.45 -13.21
C ALA A 14 -9.39 11.69 -13.04
N ARG A 15 -10.52 12.32 -13.41
CA ARG A 15 -11.85 11.69 -13.36
C ARG A 15 -11.99 10.45 -14.25
N GLN A 16 -11.20 10.32 -15.32
CA GLN A 16 -11.22 9.13 -16.18
C GLN A 16 -10.72 7.86 -15.47
N ARG A 17 -9.91 8.00 -14.42
CA ARG A 17 -9.28 6.89 -13.68
C ARG A 17 -9.91 6.63 -12.32
N LEU A 18 -10.87 7.45 -11.91
CA LEU A 18 -11.55 7.31 -10.63
C LEU A 18 -12.76 6.38 -10.77
N PRO A 19 -13.10 5.61 -9.70
CA PRO A 19 -14.33 4.84 -9.69
C PRO A 19 -15.54 5.77 -9.83
N LYS A 20 -16.43 5.42 -10.76
CA LYS A 20 -17.70 6.14 -10.96
C LYS A 20 -18.67 5.68 -9.88
N PHE A 21 -19.25 6.64 -9.18
CA PHE A 21 -20.31 6.40 -8.21
C PHE A 21 -21.61 7.01 -8.72
N ASP A 22 -22.68 6.23 -8.73
CA ASP A 22 -24.00 6.73 -9.06
C ASP A 22 -24.48 7.73 -7.99
N LYS A 23 -25.30 8.68 -8.41
CA LYS A 23 -25.94 9.63 -7.48
C LYS A 23 -26.97 8.88 -6.63
N PRO A 24 -26.98 9.04 -5.30
CA PRO A 24 -27.99 8.43 -4.43
C PRO A 24 -29.38 9.00 -4.70
N ASP A 25 -30.42 8.18 -4.45
CA ASP A 25 -31.82 8.55 -4.58
C ASP A 25 -32.30 9.37 -3.37
N VAL A 26 -31.96 10.65 -3.37
CA VAL A 26 -32.29 11.63 -2.32
C VAL A 26 -32.52 13.00 -2.95
N GLU A 27 -33.42 13.80 -2.37
CA GLU A 27 -33.83 15.10 -2.89
C GLU A 27 -32.72 16.16 -2.77
N SER A 28 -32.06 16.26 -1.61
CA SER A 28 -30.90 17.13 -1.41
C SER A 28 -30.00 16.60 -0.28
N ILE A 29 -28.70 16.87 -0.39
CA ILE A 29 -27.73 16.69 0.70
C ILE A 29 -26.83 17.93 0.74
N GLU A 30 -26.84 18.65 1.85
CA GLU A 30 -26.04 19.86 2.07
C GLU A 30 -25.08 19.66 3.26
N GLY A 31 -23.98 20.43 3.28
CA GLY A 31 -23.04 20.44 4.41
C GLY A 31 -22.12 19.21 4.55
N LEU A 32 -21.91 18.44 3.49
CA LEU A 32 -20.99 17.29 3.54
C LEU A 32 -19.53 17.75 3.65
N LEU A 33 -18.86 17.25 4.68
CA LEU A 33 -17.41 17.33 4.80
C LEU A 33 -16.75 16.17 4.05
N PRO A 34 -15.49 16.32 3.58
CA PRO A 34 -14.70 15.20 3.10
C PRO A 34 -14.72 14.07 4.11
N THR A 35 -15.31 12.93 3.72
CA THR A 35 -15.54 11.80 4.61
C THR A 35 -14.71 10.61 4.13
N VAL A 36 -14.08 9.89 5.07
CA VAL A 36 -13.35 8.66 4.80
C VAL A 36 -14.15 7.48 5.36
N THR A 37 -14.56 6.56 4.49
CA THR A 37 -15.27 5.35 4.92
C THR A 37 -14.26 4.29 5.35
N ILE A 38 -14.36 3.80 6.59
CA ILE A 38 -13.59 2.68 7.09
C ILE A 38 -14.48 1.44 7.04
N ALA A 39 -14.26 0.57 6.04
CA ALA A 39 -14.98 -0.68 5.90
C ALA A 39 -14.13 -1.85 6.42
N GLN A 40 -14.76 -2.88 7.00
CA GLN A 40 -14.09 -4.16 7.35
C GLN A 40 -13.82 -5.06 6.13
N LYS A 41 -13.59 -4.46 4.97
CA LYS A 41 -13.17 -5.23 3.79
C LYS A 41 -11.75 -5.72 4.04
N ARG A 42 -11.45 -6.96 3.61
CA ARG A 42 -10.07 -7.47 3.65
C ARG A 42 -9.15 -6.48 2.95
N ILE A 43 -8.09 -6.11 3.64
CA ILE A 43 -7.01 -5.31 3.06
C ILE A 43 -6.38 -6.17 1.96
N GLY A 44 -6.41 -5.66 0.72
CA GLY A 44 -5.74 -6.31 -0.40
C GLY A 44 -4.22 -6.26 -0.24
N GLY A 45 -3.51 -7.16 -0.90
CA GLY A 45 -2.06 -7.22 -0.83
C GLY A 45 -1.47 -8.20 -1.83
N THR A 46 -0.16 -8.15 -1.97
CA THR A 46 0.64 -9.15 -2.70
C THR A 46 1.29 -10.12 -1.73
N SER A 47 2.02 -11.12 -2.21
CA SER A 47 2.84 -12.01 -1.37
C SER A 47 3.86 -11.28 -0.50
N ARG A 48 4.20 -10.02 -0.84
CA ARG A 48 5.12 -9.16 -0.07
C ARG A 48 4.41 -8.15 0.83
N SER A 49 3.08 -8.16 0.88
CA SER A 49 2.32 -7.26 1.76
C SER A 49 2.30 -7.79 3.19
N THR A 50 2.77 -6.97 4.12
CA THR A 50 2.78 -7.26 5.56
C THR A 50 2.06 -6.16 6.33
N VAL A 51 1.77 -6.39 7.60
CA VAL A 51 1.26 -5.35 8.50
C VAL A 51 2.19 -4.13 8.51
N GLY A 52 3.51 -4.36 8.49
CA GLY A 52 4.51 -3.29 8.48
C GLY A 52 4.46 -2.43 7.20
N THR A 53 4.18 -3.02 6.04
CA THR A 53 4.04 -2.24 4.79
C THR A 53 2.73 -1.47 4.75
N VAL A 54 1.63 -2.08 5.20
CA VAL A 54 0.30 -1.45 5.16
C VAL A 54 0.21 -0.25 6.12
N THR A 55 0.93 -0.33 7.24
CA THR A 55 0.94 0.72 8.27
C THR A 55 2.08 1.73 8.10
N GLU A 56 2.91 1.61 7.05
CA GLU A 56 4.13 2.39 6.82
C GLU A 56 5.22 2.29 7.92
N ILE A 57 5.01 1.48 8.97
CA ILE A 57 6.00 1.19 10.00
C ILE A 57 7.30 0.68 9.35
N TYR A 58 7.18 -0.19 8.35
CA TYR A 58 8.33 -0.73 7.62
C TYR A 58 9.18 0.36 6.95
N THR A 59 8.55 1.38 6.36
CA THR A 59 9.24 2.51 5.74
C THR A 59 10.02 3.29 6.78
N LEU A 60 9.41 3.57 7.94
CA LEU A 60 10.07 4.27 9.04
C LEU A 60 11.24 3.47 9.62
N LEU A 61 11.04 2.17 9.85
CA LEU A 61 12.10 1.30 10.38
C LEU A 61 13.32 1.26 9.46
N ARG A 62 13.14 1.13 8.14
CA ARG A 62 14.28 1.13 7.19
C ARG A 62 15.10 2.42 7.27
N VAL A 63 14.44 3.57 7.38
CA VAL A 63 15.13 4.86 7.53
C VAL A 63 15.83 4.96 8.89
N LEU A 64 15.17 4.50 9.95
CA LEU A 64 15.73 4.48 11.30
C LEU A 64 17.00 3.61 11.36
N PHE A 65 16.92 2.35 10.94
CA PHE A 65 18.05 1.43 10.95
C PHE A 65 19.16 1.85 9.99
N SER A 66 18.82 2.42 8.83
CA SER A 66 19.83 3.03 7.95
C SER A 66 20.66 4.08 8.70
N ARG A 67 20.07 4.88 9.60
CA ARG A 67 20.80 5.94 10.31
C ARG A 67 21.42 5.54 11.64
N ALA A 68 20.78 4.63 12.37
CA ALA A 68 21.11 4.35 13.77
C ALA A 68 21.76 2.98 14.01
N ALA A 69 21.78 2.09 13.02
CA ALA A 69 22.39 0.78 13.20
C ALA A 69 23.92 0.85 13.14
N GLU A 70 24.56 0.05 14.00
CA GLU A 70 26.00 -0.19 14.01
C GLU A 70 26.26 -1.69 13.81
N PRO A 71 27.04 -2.09 12.80
CA PRO A 71 27.65 -1.26 11.76
C PRO A 71 26.62 -0.60 10.83
N HIS A 72 26.99 0.54 10.22
CA HIS A 72 26.11 1.29 9.32
C HIS A 72 25.78 0.46 8.06
N PRO A 73 24.51 0.11 7.81
CA PRO A 73 24.12 -0.78 6.74
C PRO A 73 24.04 -0.09 5.36
N GLY A 74 24.27 1.22 5.30
CA GLY A 74 24.13 2.02 4.09
C GLY A 74 22.72 2.56 3.90
N ALA A 75 22.31 2.73 2.65
CA ALA A 75 21.02 3.32 2.29
C ALA A 75 19.83 2.47 2.73
N SER A 76 18.70 3.11 3.06
CA SER A 76 17.47 2.41 3.46
C SER A 76 16.90 1.47 2.39
N SER A 77 17.30 1.63 1.11
CA SER A 77 16.97 0.70 0.02
C SER A 77 17.60 -0.68 0.23
N LEU A 78 18.79 -0.77 0.83
CA LEU A 78 19.46 -2.04 1.12
C LEU A 78 18.72 -2.85 2.21
N LEU A 79 17.87 -2.19 2.99
CA LEU A 79 17.03 -2.82 4.01
C LEU A 79 15.64 -3.19 3.47
N SER A 80 15.46 -3.14 2.14
CA SER A 80 14.17 -3.28 1.48
C SER A 80 13.99 -4.61 0.76
N PHE A 81 13.09 -5.48 1.24
CA PHE A 81 12.71 -6.71 0.55
C PHE A 81 11.91 -6.47 -0.74
N ASN A 82 11.43 -5.24 -0.96
CA ASN A 82 10.72 -4.83 -2.17
C ASN A 82 11.63 -4.24 -3.26
N THR A 83 12.94 -4.15 -3.02
CA THR A 83 13.91 -3.64 -4.00
C THR A 83 14.92 -4.71 -4.32
N HIS A 84 15.32 -4.82 -5.59
CA HIS A 84 16.32 -5.80 -6.02
C HIS A 84 17.65 -5.70 -5.22
N GLU A 85 18.09 -4.48 -4.88
CA GLU A 85 19.34 -4.26 -4.14
C GLU A 85 19.30 -4.75 -2.68
N GLY A 86 18.13 -4.73 -2.04
CA GLY A 86 17.94 -5.10 -0.63
C GLY A 86 17.21 -6.42 -0.41
N ALA A 87 16.69 -7.02 -1.48
CA ALA A 87 15.98 -8.29 -1.41
C ALA A 87 16.96 -9.47 -1.34
N CYS A 88 16.57 -10.50 -0.60
CA CYS A 88 17.32 -11.75 -0.60
C CYS A 88 17.34 -12.34 -2.02
N PRO A 89 18.52 -12.71 -2.57
CA PRO A 89 18.62 -13.20 -3.95
C PRO A 89 17.99 -14.58 -4.15
N THR A 90 17.80 -15.36 -3.08
CA THR A 90 17.24 -16.71 -3.16
C THR A 90 15.71 -16.72 -3.21
N CYS A 91 15.05 -15.85 -2.44
CA CYS A 91 13.58 -15.79 -2.37
C CYS A 91 12.99 -14.51 -2.97
N GLU A 92 13.85 -13.62 -3.50
CA GLU A 92 13.51 -12.32 -4.06
C GLU A 92 12.63 -11.47 -3.11
N GLY A 93 12.89 -11.56 -1.81
CA GLY A 93 12.13 -10.83 -0.79
C GLY A 93 10.73 -11.38 -0.48
N THR A 94 10.39 -12.58 -0.97
CA THR A 94 9.13 -13.26 -0.64
C THR A 94 9.20 -13.96 0.73
N GLY A 95 10.40 -14.31 1.19
CA GLY A 95 10.62 -15.01 2.47
C GLY A 95 10.41 -16.53 2.41
N THR A 96 9.84 -17.04 1.32
CA THR A 96 9.63 -18.48 1.06
C THR A 96 10.15 -18.85 -0.33
N VAL A 97 10.65 -20.07 -0.49
CA VAL A 97 11.03 -20.64 -1.79
C VAL A 97 10.12 -21.83 -2.07
N MET A 98 9.51 -21.88 -3.25
CA MET A 98 8.68 -23.01 -3.64
C MET A 98 9.54 -24.01 -4.41
N THR A 99 9.69 -25.21 -3.88
CA THR A 99 10.37 -26.33 -4.53
C THR A 99 9.35 -27.42 -4.84
N LEU A 100 9.49 -28.07 -5.99
CA LEU A 100 8.69 -29.25 -6.31
C LEU A 100 9.17 -30.40 -5.44
N ASP A 101 8.27 -31.00 -4.68
CA ASP A 101 8.55 -32.22 -3.95
C ASP A 101 8.37 -33.39 -4.92
N THR A 102 9.48 -34.03 -5.32
CA THR A 102 9.48 -35.10 -6.32
C THR A 102 9.31 -36.50 -5.73
N GLU A 103 9.06 -36.59 -4.42
CA GLU A 103 8.86 -37.84 -3.69
C GLU A 103 7.37 -37.97 -3.29
N SER A 104 6.52 -38.43 -4.21
CA SER A 104 5.14 -38.89 -3.94
C SER A 104 4.72 -39.93 -4.95
#